data_AF-K8EAQ8-F1
#
_entry.id   AF-K8EAQ8-F1
#
_cell.length_a   1.000
_cell.length_b   1.000
_cell.length_c   1.000
_cell.angle_alpha   90.00
_cell.angle_beta   90.00
_cell.angle_gamma   90.00
#
_symmetry.space_group_name_H-M   'P 1'
#
loop_
_entity.id
_entity.type
_entity.pdbx_description
1 polymer ?
#
loop_
_entity_poly.entity_id
_entity_poly.type
_entity_poly.pdbx_seq_one_letter_code
_entity_poly.pdbx_strand_id
1 'polypeptide(L)'
;MADTVTQLQDQVNHMAMLMFNSIGTLQRDALPAERLNTTNALSDSIPPQIEIPNQNIKKGVTKEQIEEMTKQLVESSKVIDMLAEQLPDAEGTPAEQLKRIEELQEEHEKISKELNKELEKAKEKLDKVNAEFEQLADAELKLGTDGVGEGGGSGAKKKKRSIK
;
A
#
# COMPACT_ATOMS: atom_id res chain seq x y z
N MET A 1 0.88 3.22 -3.48
CA MET A 1 -0.57 3.19 -3.26
C MET A 1 -1.17 3.62 -4.59
N ALA A 2 -1.44 2.65 -5.46
CA ALA A 2 -1.93 2.93 -6.82
C ALA A 2 -3.41 3.31 -6.74
N ASP A 3 -3.81 4.33 -7.48
CA ASP A 3 -5.21 4.70 -7.66
C ASP A 3 -6.01 3.48 -8.17
N THR A 4 -7.26 3.31 -7.73
CA THR A 4 -8.13 2.20 -8.18
C THR A 4 -8.32 2.21 -9.69
N VAL A 5 -8.32 3.41 -10.28
CA VAL A 5 -8.36 3.58 -11.75
C VAL A 5 -7.07 3.09 -12.42
N THR A 6 -5.90 3.32 -11.82
CA THR A 6 -4.63 2.75 -12.33
C THR A 6 -4.62 1.23 -12.21
N GLN A 7 -5.08 0.70 -11.07
CA GLN A 7 -5.16 -0.75 -10.84
C GLN A 7 -6.09 -1.44 -11.85
N LEU A 8 -7.22 -0.80 -12.18
CA LEU A 8 -8.15 -1.30 -13.20
C LEU A 8 -7.47 -1.35 -14.58
N GLN A 9 -6.75 -0.29 -14.97
CA GLN A 9 -6.02 -0.26 -16.25
C GLN A 9 -4.94 -1.34 -16.33
N ASP A 10 -4.18 -1.54 -15.26
CA ASP A 10 -3.16 -2.58 -15.19
C ASP A 10 -3.77 -3.98 -15.31
N GLN A 11 -4.92 -4.21 -14.65
CA GLN A 11 -5.60 -5.49 -14.71
C GLN A 11 -6.23 -5.78 -16.09
N VAL A 12 -6.79 -4.77 -16.76
CA VAL A 12 -7.26 -4.88 -18.15
C VAL A 12 -6.11 -5.22 -19.09
N ASN A 13 -4.97 -4.55 -18.93
CA ASN A 13 -3.77 -4.84 -19.72
C ASN A 13 -3.24 -6.25 -19.45
N HIS A 14 -3.26 -6.70 -18.20
CA HIS A 14 -2.92 -8.07 -17.82
C HIS A 14 -3.82 -9.10 -18.49
N MET A 15 -5.14 -8.88 -18.48
CA MET A 15 -6.09 -9.73 -19.19
C MET A 15 -5.81 -9.79 -20.69
N ALA A 16 -5.52 -8.65 -21.32
CA ALA A 16 -5.19 -8.60 -22.74
C ALA A 16 -3.94 -9.44 -23.07
N MET A 17 -2.91 -9.38 -22.22
CA MET A 17 -1.72 -10.22 -22.34
C MET A 17 -2.04 -11.71 -22.14
N LEU A 18 -2.88 -12.06 -21.16
CA LEU A 18 -3.31 -13.45 -20.95
C LEU A 18 -4.06 -13.99 -22.17
N MET A 19 -4.98 -13.20 -22.76
CA MET A 19 -5.70 -13.59 -23.97
C MET A 19 -4.75 -13.76 -25.16
N PHE A 20 -3.86 -12.81 -25.39
CA PHE A 20 -2.90 -12.87 -26.49
C PHE A 20 -1.99 -14.11 -26.37
N ASN A 21 -1.45 -14.35 -25.18
CA ASN A 21 -0.59 -15.50 -24.93
C ASN A 21 -1.35 -16.81 -25.07
N SER A 22 -2.56 -16.92 -24.51
CA SER A 22 -3.36 -18.14 -24.54
C SER A 22 -3.84 -18.47 -25.95
N ILE A 23 -4.31 -17.49 -26.72
CA ILE A 23 -4.71 -17.69 -28.12
C ILE A 23 -3.47 -18.01 -28.96
N GLY A 24 -2.35 -17.32 -28.72
CA GLY A 24 -1.10 -17.56 -29.44
C GLY A 24 -0.53 -18.96 -29.20
N THR A 25 -0.54 -19.46 -27.96
CA THR A 25 -0.12 -20.83 -27.63
C THR A 25 -1.06 -21.85 -28.25
N LEU A 26 -2.38 -21.64 -28.15
CA LEU A 26 -3.39 -22.51 -28.77
C LEU A 26 -3.19 -22.62 -30.28
N GLN A 27 -2.96 -21.51 -30.98
CA GLN A 27 -2.78 -21.51 -32.44
C GLN A 27 -1.43 -22.10 -32.85
N ARG A 28 -0.35 -21.78 -32.14
CA ARG A 28 1.00 -22.30 -32.43
C ARG A 28 1.08 -23.81 -32.26
N ASP A 29 0.45 -24.31 -31.21
CA ASP A 29 0.55 -25.72 -30.80
C ASP A 29 -0.67 -26.54 -31.27
N ALA A 30 -1.61 -25.94 -32.01
CA ALA A 30 -2.76 -26.64 -32.59
C ALA A 30 -2.33 -27.80 -33.50
N LEU A 31 -2.90 -28.96 -33.25
CA LEU A 31 -2.80 -30.13 -34.12
C LEU A 31 -4.04 -30.20 -35.03
N PRO A 32 -3.92 -30.79 -36.23
CA PRO A 32 -5.08 -31.02 -37.10
C PRO A 32 -6.16 -31.82 -36.38
N ALA A 33 -7.41 -31.39 -36.53
CA ALA A 33 -8.54 -32.10 -35.96
C ALA A 33 -8.68 -33.50 -36.59
N GLU A 34 -8.96 -34.50 -35.75
CA GLU A 34 -9.18 -35.87 -36.22
C GLU A 34 -10.52 -35.97 -36.95
N ARG A 35 -10.53 -36.71 -38.06
CA ARG A 35 -11.74 -36.95 -38.86
C ARG A 35 -12.44 -38.21 -38.35
N LEU A 36 -13.75 -38.14 -38.16
CA LEU A 36 -14.57 -39.32 -37.94
C LEU A 36 -14.57 -40.13 -39.25
N ASN A 37 -13.99 -41.33 -39.22
CA ASN A 37 -13.62 -42.16 -40.38
C ASN A 37 -14.75 -42.49 -41.38
N THR A 38 -16.01 -42.16 -41.08
CA THR A 38 -17.18 -42.60 -41.86
C THR A 38 -18.10 -41.48 -42.35
N THR A 39 -18.00 -40.24 -41.85
CA THR A 39 -18.96 -39.17 -42.17
C THR A 39 -18.33 -37.85 -42.60
N ASN A 40 -17.00 -37.79 -42.77
CA ASN A 40 -16.24 -36.54 -42.95
C ASN A 40 -16.45 -35.51 -41.81
N ALA A 41 -17.15 -35.87 -40.74
CA ALA A 41 -17.34 -35.01 -39.56
C ALA A 41 -16.02 -34.89 -38.78
N LEU A 42 -15.81 -33.74 -38.14
CA LEU A 42 -14.68 -33.49 -37.26
C LEU A 42 -14.99 -34.07 -35.87
N SER A 43 -14.00 -34.64 -35.21
CA SER A 43 -14.08 -35.05 -33.81
C SER A 43 -13.98 -33.82 -32.90
N ASP A 44 -14.83 -33.75 -31.86
CA ASP A 44 -14.76 -32.70 -30.81
C ASP A 44 -13.65 -32.97 -29.77
N SER A 45 -12.97 -34.11 -29.86
CA SER A 45 -11.88 -34.47 -28.94
C SER A 45 -10.61 -33.69 -29.25
N ILE A 46 -9.91 -33.24 -28.19
CA ILE A 46 -8.58 -32.62 -28.31
C ILE A 46 -7.61 -33.66 -28.87
N PRO A 47 -6.86 -33.36 -29.95
CA PRO A 47 -5.88 -34.29 -30.51
C PRO A 47 -4.79 -34.63 -29.49
N PRO A 48 -4.35 -35.90 -29.40
CA PRO A 48 -3.27 -36.28 -28.49
C PRO A 48 -1.96 -35.59 -28.87
N GLN A 49 -1.16 -35.22 -27.86
CA GLN A 49 0.14 -34.60 -28.12
C GLN A 49 1.08 -35.52 -28.89
N ILE A 50 1.83 -34.95 -29.82
CA ILE A 50 2.79 -35.66 -30.67
C ILE A 50 4.20 -35.32 -30.18
N GLU A 51 5.00 -36.33 -29.85
CA GLU A 51 6.43 -36.17 -29.59
C GLU A 51 7.18 -36.04 -30.92
N ILE A 52 7.92 -34.95 -31.09
CA ILE A 52 8.76 -34.76 -32.28
C ILE A 52 10.04 -35.58 -32.09
N PRO A 53 10.34 -36.55 -32.98
CA PRO A 53 11.55 -37.36 -32.88
C PRO A 53 12.81 -36.49 -32.81
N ASN A 54 13.74 -36.83 -31.92
CA ASN A 54 15.04 -36.17 -31.73
C ASN A 54 15.02 -34.73 -31.16
N GLN A 55 13.87 -34.19 -30.74
CA GLN A 55 13.81 -32.84 -30.16
C GLN A 55 13.30 -32.76 -28.71
N ASN A 56 12.75 -33.84 -28.14
CA ASN A 56 12.14 -33.84 -26.79
C ASN A 56 11.12 -32.69 -26.60
N ILE A 57 10.48 -32.28 -27.70
CA ILE A 57 9.42 -31.26 -27.73
C ILE A 57 8.10 -32.00 -27.94
N LYS A 58 7.15 -31.79 -27.03
CA LYS A 58 5.77 -32.24 -27.16
C LYS A 58 4.97 -31.16 -27.88
N LYS A 59 4.39 -31.49 -29.04
CA LYS A 59 3.54 -30.59 -29.83
C LYS A 59 2.07 -30.95 -29.61
N GLY A 60 1.22 -29.95 -29.42
CA GLY A 60 -0.18 -30.13 -29.02
C GLY A 60 -0.46 -29.41 -27.71
N VAL A 61 -1.74 -29.21 -27.41
CA VAL A 61 -2.20 -28.58 -26.16
C VAL A 61 -2.98 -29.62 -25.37
N THR A 62 -2.74 -29.73 -24.06
CA THR A 62 -3.54 -30.63 -23.22
C THR A 62 -4.79 -29.94 -22.71
N LYS A 63 -5.81 -30.73 -22.35
CA LYS A 63 -7.05 -30.18 -21.76
C LYS A 63 -6.76 -29.38 -20.49
N GLU A 64 -5.84 -29.86 -19.65
CA GLU A 64 -5.45 -29.19 -18.41
C GLU A 64 -4.81 -27.82 -18.67
N GLN A 65 -4.01 -27.70 -19.74
CA GLN A 65 -3.45 -26.40 -20.14
C GLN A 65 -4.53 -25.42 -20.57
N ILE A 66 -5.53 -25.88 -21.33
CA ILE A 66 -6.67 -25.06 -21.76
C ILE A 66 -7.51 -24.63 -20.56
N GLU A 67 -7.79 -25.56 -19.64
CA GLU A 67 -8.54 -25.29 -18.42
C GLU A 67 -7.81 -24.27 -17.53
N GLU A 68 -6.50 -24.39 -17.36
CA GLU A 68 -5.70 -23.45 -16.58
C GLU A 68 -5.65 -22.05 -17.21
N MET A 69 -5.43 -21.95 -18.53
CA MET A 69 -5.47 -20.65 -19.23
C MET A 69 -6.85 -19.99 -19.12
N THR A 70 -7.92 -20.78 -19.25
CA THR A 70 -9.29 -20.28 -19.12
C THR A 70 -9.60 -19.85 -17.68
N LYS A 71 -9.13 -20.61 -16.70
CA LYS A 71 -9.26 -20.27 -15.28
C LYS A 71 -8.59 -18.93 -14.97
N GLN A 72 -7.35 -18.72 -15.40
CA GLN A 72 -6.62 -17.46 -15.23
C GLN A 72 -7.37 -16.28 -15.86
N LEU A 73 -7.98 -16.50 -17.04
CA LEU A 73 -8.78 -15.47 -17.70
C LEU A 73 -10.04 -15.11 -16.91
N VAL A 74 -10.77 -16.10 -16.41
CA VAL A 74 -11.97 -15.90 -15.59
C VAL A 74 -11.64 -15.23 -14.27
N GLU A 75 -10.55 -15.64 -13.62
CA GLU A 75 -10.05 -14.99 -12.40
C GLU A 75 -9.70 -13.52 -12.67
N SER A 76 -9.00 -13.23 -13.76
CA SER A 76 -8.68 -11.86 -14.14
C SER A 76 -9.95 -11.02 -14.36
N SER A 77 -11.00 -11.59 -14.99
CA SER A 77 -12.29 -10.92 -15.18
C SER A 77 -12.97 -10.58 -13.88
N LYS A 78 -13.01 -11.52 -12.92
CA LYS A 78 -13.61 -11.27 -11.60
C LYS A 78 -12.89 -10.16 -10.85
N VAL A 79 -11.56 -10.06 -10.98
CA VAL A 79 -10.80 -8.97 -10.37
C VAL A 79 -11.16 -7.63 -11.00
N ILE A 80 -11.37 -7.57 -12.33
CA ILE A 80 -11.84 -6.35 -13.01
C ILE A 80 -13.22 -5.95 -12.47
N ASP A 81 -14.16 -6.90 -12.36
CA ASP A 81 -15.50 -6.63 -11.85
C ASP A 81 -15.46 -6.11 -10.40
N MET A 82 -14.67 -6.75 -9.55
CA MET A 82 -14.47 -6.32 -8.15
C MET A 82 -13.84 -4.91 -8.08
N LEU A 83 -12.85 -4.62 -8.93
CA LEU A 83 -12.25 -3.29 -8.98
C LEU A 83 -13.25 -2.25 -9.51
N ALA A 84 -14.10 -2.62 -10.47
CA ALA A 84 -15.16 -1.76 -10.98
C ALA A 84 -16.19 -1.40 -9.89
N GLU A 85 -16.57 -2.36 -9.04
CA GLU A 85 -17.45 -2.12 -7.87
C GLU A 85 -16.81 -1.24 -6.80
N GLN A 86 -15.48 -1.23 -6.70
CA GLN A 86 -14.74 -0.39 -5.75
C GLN A 86 -14.54 1.04 -6.22
N LEU A 87 -14.91 1.38 -7.46
CA LEU A 87 -14.86 2.77 -7.89
C LEU A 87 -15.84 3.59 -7.05
N PRO A 88 -15.39 4.70 -6.43
CA PRO A 88 -16.30 5.59 -5.75
C PRO A 88 -17.30 6.16 -6.76
N ASP A 89 -18.58 6.15 -6.40
CA ASP A 89 -19.61 6.78 -7.22
C ASP A 89 -19.22 8.25 -7.46
N ALA A 90 -19.19 8.64 -8.74
CA ALA A 90 -19.06 10.04 -9.09
C ALA A 90 -20.39 10.74 -8.74
N GLU A 91 -20.56 11.09 -7.47
CA GLU A 91 -21.71 11.86 -7.03
C GLU A 91 -21.62 13.26 -7.64
N GLY A 92 -22.61 13.59 -8.48
CA GLY A 92 -22.84 14.94 -8.98
C GLY A 92 -21.97 15.38 -10.15
N THR A 93 -22.12 16.64 -10.50
CA THR A 93 -21.32 17.32 -11.52
C THR A 93 -19.95 17.71 -10.97
N PRO A 94 -18.93 17.91 -11.83
CA PRO A 94 -17.61 18.36 -11.39
C PRO A 94 -17.64 19.63 -10.53
N ALA A 95 -18.61 20.52 -10.76
CA ALA A 95 -18.79 21.74 -9.98
C ALA A 95 -19.26 21.46 -8.54
N GLU A 96 -20.13 20.47 -8.33
CA GLU A 96 -20.60 20.06 -7.00
C GLU A 96 -19.48 19.37 -6.20
N GLN A 97 -18.65 18.58 -6.88
CA GLN A 97 -17.46 17.97 -6.29
C GLN A 97 -16.45 19.02 -5.84
N LEU A 98 -16.18 20.04 -6.68
CA LEU A 98 -15.30 21.15 -6.31
C LEU A 98 -15.83 21.93 -5.12
N LYS A 99 -17.14 22.22 -5.09
CA LYS A 99 -17.76 22.89 -3.95
C LYS A 99 -17.62 22.07 -2.67
N ARG A 100 -17.81 20.75 -2.75
CA ARG A 100 -17.63 19.85 -1.60
C ARG A 100 -16.17 19.79 -1.11
N ILE A 101 -15.21 19.88 -2.03
CA ILE A 101 -13.79 20.01 -1.68
C ILE A 101 -13.52 21.32 -0.93
N GLU A 102 -14.09 22.44 -1.40
CA GLU A 102 -13.96 23.74 -0.74
C GLU A 102 -14.55 23.72 0.67
N GLU A 103 -15.75 23.19 0.84
CA GLU A 103 -16.39 23.01 2.15
C GLU A 103 -15.53 22.15 3.09
N LEU A 104 -14.99 21.02 2.60
CA LEU A 104 -14.07 20.16 3.38
C LEU A 104 -12.76 20.86 3.74
N GLN A 105 -12.24 21.73 2.88
CA GLN A 105 -11.03 22.51 3.18
C GLN A 105 -11.29 23.54 4.29
N GLU A 106 -12.43 24.23 4.26
CA GLU A 106 -12.82 25.16 5.31
C GLU A 106 -13.02 24.44 6.65
N GLU A 107 -13.70 23.29 6.65
CA GLU A 107 -13.85 22.44 7.84
C GLU A 107 -12.49 21.98 8.38
N HIS A 108 -11.62 21.50 7.49
CA HIS A 108 -10.28 21.06 7.88
C HIS A 108 -9.44 22.20 8.47
N GLU A 109 -9.50 23.41 7.90
CA GLU A 109 -8.79 24.58 8.43
C GLU A 109 -9.31 24.97 9.82
N LYS A 110 -10.63 24.93 10.03
CA LYS A 110 -11.24 25.21 11.32
C LYS A 110 -10.82 24.18 12.38
N ILE A 111 -10.91 22.89 12.06
CA ILE A 111 -10.49 21.80 12.94
C ILE A 111 -8.98 21.91 13.25
N SER A 112 -8.15 22.25 12.25
CA SER A 112 -6.72 22.45 12.44
C SER A 112 -6.41 23.62 13.40
N LYS A 113 -7.16 24.72 13.32
CA LYS A 113 -7.03 25.85 14.26
C LYS A 113 -7.44 25.46 15.67
N GLU A 114 -8.54 24.73 15.82
CA GLU A 114 -8.99 24.23 17.12
C GLU A 114 -7.96 23.27 17.73
N LEU A 115 -7.45 22.33 16.94
CA LEU A 115 -6.41 21.39 17.36
C LEU A 115 -5.12 22.10 17.80
N ASN A 116 -4.67 23.10 17.04
CA ASN A 116 -3.49 23.89 17.40
C ASN A 116 -3.67 24.64 18.71
N LYS A 117 -4.85 25.23 18.95
CA LYS A 117 -5.16 25.93 20.19
C LYS A 117 -5.18 24.99 21.39
N GLU A 118 -5.66 23.76 21.21
CA GLU A 118 -5.64 22.75 22.25
C GLU A 118 -4.22 22.23 22.53
N LEU A 119 -3.40 22.06 21.49
CA LEU A 119 -1.98 21.73 21.63
C LEU A 119 -1.20 22.82 22.36
N GLU A 120 -1.45 24.11 22.11
CA GLU A 120 -0.80 25.19 22.87
C GLU A 120 -1.16 25.13 24.35
N LYS A 121 -2.46 24.98 24.68
CA LYS A 121 -2.88 24.82 26.08
C LYS A 121 -2.26 23.60 26.74
N ALA A 122 -2.12 22.49 26.01
CA ALA A 122 -1.48 21.29 26.51
C ALA A 122 0.03 21.52 26.77
N LYS A 123 0.73 22.21 25.86
CA LYS A 123 2.12 22.61 26.04
C LYS A 123 2.31 23.52 27.24
N GLU A 124 1.49 24.56 27.40
CA GLU A 124 1.56 25.44 28.57
C GLU A 124 1.36 24.70 29.90
N LYS A 125 0.44 23.73 29.93
CA LYS A 125 0.24 22.88 31.10
C LYS A 125 1.45 22.00 31.36
N LEU A 126 2.04 21.44 30.31
CA LEU A 126 3.25 20.62 30.42
C LEU A 126 4.44 21.44 30.95
N ASP A 127 4.63 22.67 30.45
CA ASP A 127 5.69 23.57 30.92
C ASP A 127 5.52 23.93 32.39
N LYS A 128 4.28 24.18 32.84
CA LYS A 128 3.98 24.41 34.27
C LYS A 128 4.32 23.21 35.13
N VAL A 129 3.89 22.02 34.70
CA VAL A 129 4.18 20.77 35.41
C VAL A 129 5.68 20.51 35.46
N ASN A 130 6.40 20.71 34.36
CA ASN A 130 7.86 20.57 34.32
C ASN A 130 8.55 21.58 35.24
N ALA A 131 8.11 22.85 35.27
CA ALA A 131 8.65 23.86 36.16
C ALA A 131 8.39 23.54 37.65
N GLU A 132 7.21 23.01 37.99
CA GLU A 132 6.90 22.52 39.33
C GLU A 132 7.78 21.32 39.70
N PHE A 133 8.01 20.38 38.77
CA PHE A 133 8.93 19.27 38.97
C PHE A 133 10.38 19.73 39.15
N GLU A 134 10.86 20.71 38.39
CA GLU A 134 12.19 21.30 38.56
C GLU A 134 12.33 21.97 39.93
N GLN A 135 11.32 22.72 40.37
CA GLN A 135 11.31 23.33 41.70
C GLN A 135 11.31 22.29 42.82
N LEU A 136 10.55 21.19 42.65
CA LEU A 136 10.52 20.10 43.60
C LEU A 136 11.88 19.38 43.68
N ALA A 137 12.48 19.10 42.51
CA ALA A 137 13.81 18.49 42.42
C ALA A 137 14.89 19.38 43.04
N ASP A 138 14.84 20.71 42.80
CA ASP A 138 15.74 21.69 43.41
C ASP A 138 15.53 21.81 44.93
N ALA A 139 14.29 21.73 45.41
CA ALA A 139 13.97 21.74 46.84
C ALA A 139 14.49 20.47 47.52
N GLU A 140 14.36 19.31 46.88
CA GLU A 140 14.86 18.03 47.38
C GLU A 140 16.40 18.01 47.38
N LEU A 141 17.06 18.58 46.37
CA LEU A 141 18.51 18.79 46.34
C LEU A 141 18.99 19.70 47.48
N LYS A 142 18.28 20.81 47.74
CA LYS A 142 18.61 21.74 48.82
C LYS A 142 18.43 21.10 50.21
N LEU A 143 17.36 20.34 50.42
CA LEU A 143 17.14 19.56 51.65
C LEU A 143 18.20 18.45 51.82
N GLY A 144 18.67 17.85 50.73
CA GLY A 144 19.78 16.90 50.74
C GLY A 144 21.14 17.54 51.05
N THR A 145 21.33 18.83 50.73
CA THR A 145 22.56 19.58 51.07
C THR A 145 22.52 20.23 52.45
N ASP A 146 21.34 20.60 52.95
CA ASP A 146 21.16 21.18 54.30
C ASP A 146 21.24 20.11 55.41
N GLY A 147 21.23 18.82 55.03
CA GLY A 147 21.56 17.69 55.89
C GLY A 147 23.07 17.38 56.01
N VAL A 148 23.96 18.20 55.43
CA VAL A 148 25.43 18.02 55.54
C VAL A 148 26.13 19.33 55.93
N GLY A 149 25.88 19.81 57.15
CA GLY A 149 26.93 20.40 58.00
C GLY A 149 27.26 19.37 59.09
N GLU A 150 28.49 19.04 59.45
CA GLU A 150 29.77 19.73 59.41
C GLU A 150 30.89 18.69 59.22
N GLY A 151 31.99 19.05 58.56
CA GLY A 151 33.10 18.09 58.40
C GLY A 151 34.38 18.55 57.71
N GLY A 152 34.79 19.82 57.85
CA GLY A 152 36.21 20.20 57.84
C GLY A 152 36.97 20.31 56.50
N GLY A 153 37.82 21.34 56.42
CA GLY A 153 39.09 21.23 55.70
C GLY A 153 39.33 22.20 54.55
N SER A 154 39.81 23.40 54.88
CA SER A 154 41.03 24.04 54.33
C SER A 154 41.26 24.05 52.81
N GLY A 155 41.46 25.25 52.25
CA GLY A 155 42.50 25.41 51.22
C GLY A 155 42.22 26.33 50.04
N ALA A 156 42.70 27.57 50.17
CA ALA A 156 43.61 28.20 49.20
C ALA A 156 43.11 28.69 47.81
N LYS A 157 43.26 30.02 47.67
CA LYS A 157 43.87 30.77 46.55
C LYS A 157 43.00 31.25 45.37
N LYS A 158 42.70 32.56 45.46
CA LYS A 158 42.99 33.62 44.47
C LYS A 158 43.21 33.19 43.01
N LYS A 159 42.39 33.74 42.10
CA LYS A 159 42.91 34.52 40.96
C LYS A 159 41.89 35.51 40.39
N LYS A 160 42.20 36.80 40.54
CA LYS A 160 41.69 37.90 39.72
C LYS A 160 42.08 37.72 38.24
N ARG A 161 41.20 38.20 37.34
CA ARG A 161 41.43 38.95 36.08
C ARG A 161 40.12 38.87 35.28
N SER A 162 39.26 39.88 35.19
CA SER A 162 39.39 41.16 34.47
C SER A 162 39.98 40.99 33.07
N ILE A 163 39.17 41.17 32.02
CA ILE A 163 39.26 42.23 30.99
C ILE A 163 38.39 41.86 29.78
N LYS A 164 37.59 42.85 29.35
CA LYS A 164 36.90 43.11 28.06
C LYS A 164 35.91 42.08 27.52
#